data_AF-A0A268QUG2-F1
#
_entry.id   AF-A0A268QUG2-F1
#
_cell.length_a   1.000
_cell.length_b   1.000
_cell.length_c   1.000
_cell.angle_alpha   90.00
_cell.angle_beta   90.00
_cell.angle_gamma   90.00
#
_symmetry.space_group_name_H-M   'P 1'
#
loop_
_entity.id
_entity.type
_entity.pdbx_description
1 polymer ?
#
loop_
_entity_poly.entity_id
_entity_poly.type
_entity_poly.pdbx_seq_one_letter_code
_entity_poly.pdbx_strand_id
1 'polypeptide(L)' 'RGGHPVERRPMKQWMLRITAYADRLLEDLEDVDWPESIKDMQRNWIGRSEGAHVTFDIDGYDENFTVFTT' A
#
# COMPACT_ATOMS: atom_id res chain seq x y z
N ARG A 1 -22.96 -2.94 -12.57
CA ARG A 1 -22.14 -3.73 -11.60
C ARG A 1 -23.11 -4.42 -10.66
N GLY A 2 -23.00 -5.74 -10.45
CA GLY A 2 -24.09 -6.61 -9.95
C GLY A 2 -24.18 -6.87 -8.44
N GLY A 3 -23.41 -6.16 -7.59
CA GLY A 3 -23.54 -6.28 -6.12
C GLY A 3 -23.22 -7.65 -5.51
N HIS A 4 -22.62 -8.56 -6.27
CA HIS A 4 -22.23 -9.89 -5.76
C HIS A 4 -21.01 -9.79 -4.83
N PRO A 5 -20.89 -10.70 -3.84
CA PRO A 5 -19.71 -10.78 -2.98
C PRO A 5 -18.40 -10.91 -3.77
N VAL A 6 -17.36 -10.23 -3.32
CA VAL A 6 -16.00 -10.33 -3.88
C VAL A 6 -15.21 -11.37 -3.11
N GLU A 7 -14.66 -12.36 -3.82
CA GLU A 7 -13.84 -13.43 -3.25
C GLU A 7 -12.37 -13.28 -3.65
N ARG A 8 -11.45 -13.66 -2.75
CA ARG A 8 -10.00 -13.70 -3.04
C ARG A 8 -9.62 -15.07 -3.61
N ARG A 9 -8.93 -15.10 -4.75
CA ARG A 9 -8.43 -16.34 -5.38
C ARG A 9 -7.00 -16.14 -5.90
N PRO A 10 -6.09 -17.12 -5.71
CA PRO A 10 -4.75 -17.06 -6.29
C PRO A 10 -4.83 -17.26 -7.81
N MET A 11 -4.39 -16.27 -8.58
CA MET A 11 -4.36 -16.34 -10.05
C MET A 11 -3.24 -15.45 -10.62
N LYS A 12 -2.74 -15.79 -11.81
CA LYS A 12 -1.79 -14.93 -12.54
C LYS A 12 -2.55 -13.78 -13.19
N GLN A 13 -2.10 -12.56 -12.92
CA GLN A 13 -2.65 -11.33 -13.51
C GLN A 13 -1.53 -10.37 -13.85
N TRP A 14 -1.80 -9.53 -14.85
CA TRP A 14 -0.94 -8.39 -15.15
C TRP A 14 -1.14 -7.31 -14.09
N MET A 15 -0.04 -6.85 -13.51
CA MET A 15 -0.03 -5.82 -12.48
C MET A 15 0.80 -4.63 -12.96
N LEU A 16 0.24 -3.43 -12.86
CA LEU A 16 1.00 -2.21 -13.04
C LEU A 16 1.73 -1.90 -11.74
N ARG A 17 3.01 -1.50 -11.82
CA ARG A 17 3.85 -1.13 -10.67
C ARG A 17 3.52 0.28 -10.16
N ILE A 18 2.25 0.56 -9.91
CA ILE A 18 1.77 1.89 -9.49
C ILE A 18 2.38 2.34 -8.15
N THR A 19 2.65 1.40 -7.23
CA THR A 19 3.26 1.68 -5.92
C THR A 19 4.65 2.29 -6.01
N ALA A 20 5.37 2.08 -7.12
CA ALA A 20 6.66 2.71 -7.35
C ALA A 20 6.57 4.23 -7.59
N TYR A 21 5.36 4.76 -7.83
CA TYR A 21 5.07 6.17 -8.02
C TYR A 21 4.28 6.78 -6.86
N ALA A 22 4.09 6.06 -5.75
CA ALA A 22 3.23 6.50 -4.65
C ALA A 22 3.66 7.86 -4.06
N ASP A 23 4.96 8.07 -3.85
CA ASP A 23 5.48 9.33 -3.29
C ASP A 23 5.24 10.49 -4.25
N ARG A 24 5.59 10.31 -5.53
CA ARG A 24 5.32 11.31 -6.57
C ARG A 24 3.82 11.63 -6.68
N LEU A 25 2.95 10.62 -6.65
CA LEU A 25 1.51 10.82 -6.70
C LEU A 25 0.98 11.63 -5.50
N LEU A 26 1.62 11.51 -4.34
CA LEU A 26 1.28 12.30 -3.15
C LEU A 26 1.82 13.73 -3.24
N GLU A 27 3.06 13.90 -3.67
CA GLU A 27 3.70 15.21 -3.82
C GLU A 27 3.00 16.04 -4.91
N ASP A 28 2.75 15.43 -6.07
CA ASP A 28 2.10 16.09 -7.21
C ASP A 28 0.64 16.52 -6.89
N LEU A 29 -0.02 15.98 -5.85
CA LEU A 29 -1.38 16.41 -5.43
C LEU A 29 -1.41 17.85 -4.91
N GLU A 30 -0.30 18.36 -4.37
CA GLU A 30 -0.22 19.71 -3.84
C GLU A 30 -0.27 20.77 -4.95
N ASP A 31 0.26 20.43 -6.14
CA ASP A 31 0.33 21.33 -7.30
C ASP A 31 -0.96 21.38 -8.13
N VAL A 32 -1.93 20.50 -7.85
CA VAL A 32 -3.16 20.38 -8.64
C VAL A 32 -4.29 21.22 -8.04
N ASP A 33 -4.99 22.01 -8.86
CA ASP A 33 -6.18 22.77 -8.44
C ASP A 33 -7.45 21.90 -8.43
N TRP A 34 -7.54 21.00 -7.46
CA TRP A 34 -8.70 20.14 -7.20
C TRP A 34 -9.36 20.46 -5.86
N PRO A 35 -10.66 20.15 -5.69
CA PRO A 35 -11.31 20.26 -4.40
C PRO A 35 -10.58 19.44 -3.33
N GLU A 36 -10.43 20.00 -2.13
CA GLU A 36 -9.69 19.37 -1.03
C GLU A 36 -10.23 17.98 -0.69
N SER A 37 -11.54 17.79 -0.76
CA SER A 37 -12.18 16.48 -0.51
C SER A 37 -11.70 15.38 -1.45
N ILE A 38 -11.32 15.72 -2.69
CA ILE A 38 -10.77 14.77 -3.66
C ILE A 38 -9.30 14.50 -3.35
N LYS A 39 -8.52 15.54 -2.99
CA LYS A 39 -7.13 15.38 -2.55
C LYS A 39 -7.05 14.48 -1.31
N ASP A 40 -7.88 14.73 -0.31
CA ASP A 40 -7.97 13.92 0.90
C ASP A 40 -8.32 12.45 0.61
N MET A 41 -9.29 12.21 -0.27
CA MET A 41 -9.63 10.85 -0.68
C MET A 41 -8.44 10.13 -1.32
N GLN A 42 -7.65 10.82 -2.15
CA GLN A 42 -6.45 10.26 -2.77
C GLN A 42 -5.34 10.01 -1.74
N ARG A 43 -5.06 10.97 -0.85
CA ARG A 43 -4.07 10.80 0.23
C ARG A 43 -4.41 9.59 1.11
N ASN A 44 -5.68 9.47 1.51
CA ASN A 44 -6.17 8.36 2.32
C ASN A 44 -6.15 7.01 1.57
N TRP A 45 -6.42 7.01 0.26
CA TRP A 45 -6.35 5.80 -0.56
C TRP A 45 -4.90 5.32 -0.78
N ILE A 46 -3.96 6.24 -1.00
CA ILE A 46 -2.53 5.92 -1.13
C ILE A 46 -1.97 5.45 0.23
N GLY A 47 -2.35 6.11 1.33
CA GLY A 47 -2.13 5.61 2.69
C GLY A 47 -0.65 5.43 3.05
N ARG A 48 0.20 6.42 2.77
CA ARG A 48 1.62 6.38 3.16
C ARG A 48 1.74 6.24 4.67
N SER A 49 2.51 5.25 5.11
CA SER A 49 2.86 5.06 6.51
C SER A 49 4.37 4.96 6.64
N GLU A 50 4.89 5.59 7.69
CA GLU A 50 6.29 5.47 8.10
C GLU A 50 6.32 4.48 9.26
N GLY A 51 7.33 3.62 9.29
CA GLY A 51 7.40 2.51 10.21
C GLY A 51 8.76 1.83 10.21
N ALA A 52 8.89 0.79 11.03
CA ALA A 52 10.11 0.01 11.19
C ALA A 52 9.89 -1.47 10.84
N HIS A 53 10.95 -2.09 10.32
CA HIS A 53 11.03 -3.53 10.17
C HIS A 53 11.83 -4.11 11.32
N VAL A 54 11.29 -5.14 11.98
CA VAL A 54 11.95 -5.87 13.06
C VAL A 54 12.11 -7.32 12.62
N THR A 55 13.34 -7.82 12.65
CA THR A 55 13.67 -9.20 12.32
C THR A 55 13.81 -10.01 13.59
N PHE A 56 13.13 -11.16 13.64
CA PHE A 56 13.17 -12.10 14.75
C PHE A 56 13.72 -13.44 14.26
N ASP A 57 14.70 -13.97 14.98
CA ASP A 57 15.23 -15.30 14.75
C ASP A 57 14.33 -16.36 15.41
N ILE A 58 14.22 -17.53 14.77
CA ILE A 58 13.42 -18.64 15.28
C ILE A 58 14.33 -19.56 16.10
N ASP A 59 14.03 -19.71 17.39
CA ASP A 59 14.81 -20.60 18.26
C ASP A 59 14.82 -22.04 17.73
N GLY A 60 16.01 -22.60 17.55
CA GLY A 60 16.22 -23.96 17.01
C GLY A 60 16.19 -24.09 15.48
N TYR A 61 16.06 -22.99 14.72
CA TYR A 61 16.06 -22.99 13.25
C TYR A 61 17.02 -21.92 12.69
N ASP A 62 17.62 -22.18 11.53
CA ASP A 62 18.42 -21.18 10.78
C ASP A 62 17.52 -20.32 9.88
N GLU A 63 16.40 -19.87 10.45
CA GLU A 63 15.34 -19.12 9.77
C GLU A 63 14.95 -17.92 10.63
N ASN A 64 14.55 -16.83 9.97
CA ASN A 64 14.05 -15.63 10.62
C ASN A 64 12.77 -15.13 9.93
N PHE A 65 12.01 -14.30 10.62
CA PHE A 65 10.87 -13.60 10.03
C PHE A 65 10.94 -12.11 10.33
N THR A 66 10.47 -11.31 9.38
CA THR A 66 10.46 -9.84 9.49
C THR A 66 9.03 -9.35 9.65
N VAL A 67 8.81 -8.50 10.65
CA VAL A 67 7.52 -7.86 10.93
C VAL A 67 7.63 -6.37 10.65
N PHE A 68 6.57 -5.78 10.09
CA PHE A 68 6.45 -4.34 9.91
C PHE A 68 5.53 -3.74 10.98
N THR A 69 5.92 -2.59 11.55
CA THR A 69 5.08 -1.78 12.45
C THR A 69 5.16 -0.31 12.04
N THR A 70 4.04 0.40 12.06
CA THR A 70 3.94 1.86 11.85
C THR A 70 4.03 2.61 13.17
#